data_AF-A0A9N8ZJT6-F1
#
_entry.id   AF-A0A9N8ZJT6-F1
#
_cell.length_a   1.000
_cell.length_b   1.000
_cell.length_c   1.000
_cell.angle_alpha   90.00
_cell.angle_beta   90.00
_cell.angle_gamma   90.00
#
_symmetry.space_group_name_H-M   'P 1'
#
loop_
_entity.id
_entity.type
_entity.pdbx_description
1 polymer ?
#
loop_
_entity_poly.entity_id
_entity_poly.type
_entity_poly.pdbx_seq_one_letter_code
_entity_poly.pdbx_strand_id
1 'polypeptide(L)'
;MSRPTNHPGYESSSSKGDRLEEQVFYLFKSRNMWAIRTRRGPDNGIDLFGSCMGYSFPVQCKNLSSNVTADHIRAFVGAMSW
;
A
#
# COMPACT_ATOMS: atom_id res chain seq x y z
N MET A 1 20.84 27.60 -21.14
CA MET A 1 20.28 26.23 -21.12
C MET A 1 20.76 25.56 -19.85
N SER A 2 19.93 25.58 -18.79
CA SER A 2 20.31 25.07 -17.46
C SER A 2 19.91 23.59 -17.33
N ARG A 3 20.83 22.76 -16.86
CA ARG A 3 20.68 21.31 -16.66
C ARG A 3 19.53 20.99 -15.68
N PRO A 4 18.81 19.86 -15.85
CA PRO A 4 17.92 19.36 -14.80
C PRO A 4 18.78 18.92 -13.60
N THR A 5 18.46 19.44 -12.41
CA THR A 5 19.04 18.99 -11.15
C THR A 5 18.44 17.65 -10.78
N ASN A 6 19.29 16.61 -10.72
CA ASN A 6 18.96 15.34 -10.10
C ASN A 6 18.60 15.59 -8.63
N HIS A 7 17.34 15.33 -8.25
CA HIS A 7 16.97 15.22 -6.85
C HIS A 7 17.66 13.98 -6.25
N PRO A 8 18.41 14.12 -5.15
CA PRO A 8 18.98 12.98 -4.45
C PRO A 8 17.88 12.32 -3.62
N GLY A 9 17.74 11.01 -3.74
CA GLY A 9 17.00 10.20 -2.78
C GLY A 9 15.69 9.60 -3.30
N TYR A 10 15.79 8.62 -4.18
CA TYR A 10 14.81 7.52 -4.18
C TYR A 10 15.42 6.24 -4.76
N GLU A 11 16.52 5.77 -4.17
CA GLU A 11 16.89 4.35 -4.32
C GLU A 11 16.07 3.55 -3.30
N SER A 12 14.80 3.30 -3.64
CA SER A 12 14.02 2.29 -2.95
C SER A 12 14.57 0.93 -3.36
N SER A 13 15.26 0.26 -2.44
CA SER A 13 15.48 -1.19 -2.53
C SER A 13 14.13 -1.88 -2.43
N SER A 14 13.34 -1.87 -3.52
CA SER A 14 11.92 -2.23 -3.46
C SER A 14 11.79 -3.67 -2.97
N SER A 15 11.27 -3.83 -1.75
CA SER A 15 10.99 -5.16 -1.22
C SER A 15 9.89 -5.82 -2.06
N LYS A 16 9.79 -7.16 -2.00
CA LYS A 16 8.69 -7.89 -2.67
C LYS A 16 7.30 -7.38 -2.23
N GLY A 17 7.19 -6.82 -1.02
CA GLY A 17 5.99 -6.16 -0.52
C GLY A 17 5.69 -4.86 -1.27
N ASP A 18 6.67 -3.97 -1.42
CA ASP A 18 6.46 -2.67 -2.08
C ASP A 18 6.01 -2.81 -3.53
N ARG A 19 6.50 -3.83 -4.24
CA ARG A 19 6.06 -4.14 -5.61
C ARG A 19 4.60 -4.62 -5.67
N LEU A 20 4.16 -5.42 -4.70
CA LEU A 20 2.78 -5.88 -4.62
C LEU A 20 1.84 -4.70 -4.35
N GLU A 21 2.19 -3.85 -3.39
CA GLU A 21 1.42 -2.63 -3.08
C GLU A 21 1.28 -1.72 -4.30
N GLU A 22 2.37 -1.53 -5.05
CA GLU A 22 2.38 -0.75 -6.29
C GLU A 22 1.47 -1.36 -7.38
N GLN A 23 1.51 -2.68 -7.56
CA GLN A 23 0.63 -3.37 -8.52
C GLN A 23 -0.84 -3.22 -8.15
N VAL A 24 -1.18 -3.37 -6.87
CA VAL A 24 -2.56 -3.20 -6.38
C VAL A 24 -3.02 -1.75 -6.54
N PHE A 25 -2.15 -0.78 -6.28
CA PHE A 25 -2.44 0.63 -6.52
C PHE A 25 -2.82 0.89 -7.99
N TYR A 26 -2.02 0.43 -8.94
CA TYR A 26 -2.31 0.63 -10.36
C TYR A 26 -3.55 -0.14 -10.82
N LEU A 27 -3.82 -1.32 -10.25
CA LEU A 27 -5.07 -2.05 -10.50
C LEU A 27 -6.28 -1.19 -10.11
N PHE A 28 -6.29 -0.56 -8.94
CA PHE A 28 -7.39 0.32 -8.52
C PHE A 28 -7.54 1.53 -9.45
N LYS A 29 -6.43 2.18 -9.81
CA LYS A 29 -6.45 3.32 -10.74
C LYS A 29 -7.02 2.92 -12.10
N SER A 30 -6.66 1.74 -12.63
CA SER A 30 -7.21 1.22 -13.91
C SER A 30 -8.71 0.93 -13.88
N ARG A 31 -9.28 0.75 -12.68
CA ARG A 31 -10.72 0.53 -12.46
C ARG A 31 -11.47 1.83 -12.09
N ASN A 32 -10.86 2.99 -12.32
CA ASN A 32 -11.39 4.30 -11.94
C ASN A 32 -11.70 4.41 -10.43
N MET A 33 -10.97 3.67 -9.60
CA MET A 33 -11.06 3.81 -8.14
C MET A 33 -10.06 4.87 -7.68
N TRP A 34 -10.46 5.69 -6.71
CA TRP A 34 -9.50 6.54 -6.02
C TRP A 34 -8.67 5.65 -5.10
N ALA A 35 -7.36 5.87 -5.07
CA ALA A 35 -6.45 5.13 -4.23
C ALA A 35 -5.26 6.00 -3.86
N ILE A 36 -4.74 5.81 -2.65
CA ILE A 36 -3.46 6.35 -2.19
C ILE A 36 -2.65 5.25 -1.53
N ARG A 37 -1.33 5.31 -1.68
CA ARG A 37 -0.41 4.47 -0.91
C ARG A 37 -0.06 5.19 0.39
N THR A 38 -0.09 4.47 1.49
CA THR A 38 0.34 4.99 2.79
C THR A 38 1.86 4.85 2.92
N ARG A 39 2.48 5.64 3.80
CA ARG A 39 3.88 5.39 4.19
C ARG A 39 3.89 4.33 5.28
N ARG A 40 4.89 3.44 5.29
CA ARG A 40 5.11 2.50 6.40
C ARG A 40 5.19 3.27 7.73
N GLY A 41 4.13 3.17 8.53
CA GLY A 41 4.15 3.55 9.93
C GLY A 41 4.81 2.45 10.77
N PRO A 42 5.07 2.72 12.06
CA PRO A 42 5.65 1.72 12.98
C PRO A 42 4.82 0.42 13.05
N ASP A 43 3.51 0.49 12.77
CA ASP A 43 2.58 -0.62 12.97
C ASP A 43 2.19 -1.39 11.70
N ASN A 44 2.80 -1.10 10.53
CA ASN A 44 2.60 -1.86 9.26
C ASN A 44 1.13 -2.12 8.86
N GLY A 45 0.22 -1.22 9.24
CA GLY A 45 -1.18 -1.54 9.42
C GLY A 45 -2.11 -1.36 8.23
N ILE A 46 -1.82 -0.40 7.36
CA ILE A 46 -2.57 -0.14 6.12
C ILE A 46 -1.52 0.17 5.08
N ASP A 47 -1.58 -0.49 3.92
CA ASP A 47 -0.64 -0.25 2.82
C ASP A 47 -1.24 0.67 1.74
N LEU A 48 -2.56 0.59 1.55
CA LEU A 48 -3.32 1.48 0.68
C LEU A 48 -4.65 1.86 1.30
N PHE A 49 -5.14 3.03 0.91
CA PHE A 49 -6.52 3.43 1.13
C PHE A 49 -7.20 3.62 -0.21
N GLY A 50 -8.36 2.98 -0.40
CA GLY A 50 -9.15 3.05 -1.61
C GLY A 50 -10.51 3.70 -1.37
N SER A 51 -11.10 4.25 -2.43
CA SER A 51 -12.49 4.69 -2.44
C SER A 51 -13.17 4.44 -3.80
N CYS A 52 -14.39 3.93 -3.75
CA CYS A 52 -15.23 3.66 -4.92
C CYS A 52 -16.71 3.71 -4.52
N MET A 53 -17.56 4.32 -5.35
CA MET A 53 -19.02 4.36 -5.16
C MET A 53 -19.48 4.87 -3.78
N GLY A 54 -18.77 5.86 -3.21
CA GLY A 54 -19.08 6.43 -1.89
C GLY A 54 -18.59 5.59 -0.70
N TYR A 55 -17.97 4.44 -0.95
CA TYR A 55 -17.32 3.63 0.08
C TYR A 55 -15.83 3.92 0.12
N SER A 56 -15.28 3.89 1.33
CA SER A 56 -13.86 4.00 1.61
C SER A 56 -13.40 2.72 2.29
N PHE A 57 -12.27 2.19 1.86
CA PHE A 57 -11.78 0.89 2.34
C PHE A 57 -10.25 0.91 2.53
N PRO A 58 -9.77 0.51 3.71
CA PRO A 58 -8.35 0.26 3.93
C PRO A 58 -7.95 -1.08 3.30
N VAL A 59 -6.71 -1.17 2.84
CA VAL A 59 -6.17 -2.36 2.18
C VAL A 59 -4.80 -2.68 2.76
N GLN A 60 -4.64 -3.94 3.15
CA GLN A 60 -3.35 -4.54 3.49
C GLN A 60 -2.97 -5.57 2.43
N CYS A 61 -1.78 -5.43 1.87
CA CYS A 61 -1.18 -6.34 0.92
C CYS A 61 -0.28 -7.33 1.66
N LYS A 62 -0.53 -8.64 1.50
CA LYS A 62 0.34 -9.70 2.05
C LYS A 62 0.81 -10.61 0.93
N ASN A 63 2.13 -10.69 0.77
CA ASN A 63 2.77 -11.62 -0.16
C ASN A 63 3.19 -12.88 0.62
N LEU A 64 2.33 -13.91 0.64
CA LEU A 64 2.52 -15.13 1.41
C LEU A 64 2.62 -16.33 0.46
N SER A 65 3.43 -17.33 0.84
CA SER A 65 3.43 -18.67 0.21
C SER A 65 2.37 -19.60 0.80
N SER A 66 1.70 -19.17 1.86
CA SER A 66 0.69 -19.91 2.61
C SER A 66 -0.60 -19.11 2.76
N ASN A 67 -1.63 -19.73 3.31
CA ASN A 67 -2.91 -19.07 3.56
C ASN A 67 -2.80 -17.93 4.57
N VAL A 68 -3.68 -16.94 4.44
CA VAL A 68 -3.86 -15.89 5.44
C VAL A 68 -4.35 -16.53 6.75
N THR A 69 -3.69 -16.21 7.86
CA THR A 69 -4.04 -16.70 9.20
C THR A 69 -4.90 -15.68 9.95
N ALA A 70 -5.57 -16.13 11.02
CA ALA A 70 -6.34 -15.25 11.90
C ALA A 70 -5.47 -14.13 12.51
N ASP A 71 -4.19 -14.38 12.77
CA ASP A 71 -3.29 -13.37 13.34
C ASP A 71 -2.99 -12.24 12.37
N HIS A 72 -2.87 -12.52 11.06
CA HIS A 72 -2.77 -11.47 10.05
C HIS A 72 -4.02 -10.58 10.03
N ILE A 73 -5.20 -11.17 10.18
CA ILE A 73 -6.47 -10.44 10.22
C ILE A 73 -6.54 -9.59 11.50
N ARG A 74 -6.19 -10.17 12.65
CA ARG A 74 -6.18 -9.44 13.93
C ARG A 74 -5.21 -8.27 13.92
N ALA A 75 -4.02 -8.43 13.35
CA ALA A 75 -3.05 -7.35 13.20
C ALA A 75 -3.61 -6.21 12.33
N PHE A 76 -4.27 -6.55 11.21
CA PHE A 76 -4.92 -5.56 10.35
C PHE A 76 -6.07 -4.83 11.06
N VAL A 77 -6.94 -5.56 11.76
CA VAL A 77 -8.03 -4.97 12.55
C VAL A 77 -7.50 -4.09 13.66
N GLY A 78 -6.47 -4.54 14.39
CA GLY A 78 -5.82 -3.78 15.44
C GLY A 78 -5.23 -2.46 14.92
N ALA A 79 -4.68 -2.45 13.71
CA ALA A 79 -4.19 -1.22 13.10
C ALA A 79 -5.30 -0.22 12.69
N MET A 80 -6.53 -0.69 12.49
CA MET A 80 -7.67 0.16 12.14
C MET A 80 -8.41 0.74 13.36
N SER A 81 -8.17 0.20 14.56
CA SER A 81 -8.90 0.57 15.78
C SER A 81 -8.30 1.73 16.59
N TRP A 82 -7.29 2.42 16.05
CA TRP A 82 -6.62 3.58 16.69
C TRP A 82 -7.14 4.92 16.17
#